data_AF-A0A3A4Z2I5-F1
#
_entry.id   AF-A0A3A4Z2I5-F1
#
_cell.length_a   1.000
_cell.length_b   1.000
_cell.length_c   1.000
_cell.angle_alpha   90.00
_cell.angle_beta   90.00
_cell.angle_gamma   90.00
#
_symmetry.space_group_name_H-M   'P 1'
#
loop_
_entity.id
_entity.type
_entity.pdbx_description
1 polymer ?
#
loop_
_entity_poly.entity_id
_entity_poly.type
_entity_poly.pdbx_seq_one_letter_code
_entity_poly.pdbx_strand_id
1 'polypeptide(L)'
;MKLEVPFSRRIELYELSDYAAARKWTDSLIAEREEVIEDLYEDCAPVMTSFDYDTGLCGVARISVEDMALTIIERKESYAKLIANEERKAKLFELAMESLTERERDVIQVQYHGRPNNLGLSVGYFNQLLREAQDKLCISLYREQEIRQVVNEEERREKLRKEIREFREGRL
;
A
#
# COMPACT_ATOMS: atom_id res chain seq x y z
N MET A 1 -18.14 27.99 -10.34
CA MET A 1 -16.93 28.22 -9.52
C MET A 1 -15.82 27.33 -10.06
N LYS A 2 -14.73 27.91 -10.58
CA LYS A 2 -13.52 27.14 -10.90
C LYS A 2 -12.80 26.90 -9.57
N LEU A 3 -12.73 25.63 -9.15
CA LEU A 3 -12.03 25.24 -7.93
C LEU A 3 -10.53 25.31 -8.21
N GLU A 4 -9.92 26.44 -7.88
CA GLU A 4 -8.47 26.61 -7.95
C GLU A 4 -7.83 25.89 -6.77
N VAL A 5 -7.43 24.63 -6.99
CA VAL A 5 -6.55 23.93 -6.04
C VAL A 5 -5.17 24.61 -6.12
N PRO A 6 -4.65 25.17 -5.01
CA PRO A 6 -3.36 25.85 -5.01
C PRO A 6 -2.25 24.89 -5.46
N PHE A 7 -1.37 25.40 -6.33
CA PHE A 7 -0.34 24.60 -7.02
C PHE A 7 0.60 23.86 -6.04
N SER A 8 0.80 24.41 -4.84
CA SER A 8 1.67 23.87 -3.78
C SER A 8 1.08 22.68 -3.01
N ARG A 9 -0.14 22.22 -3.34
CA ARG A 9 -0.79 21.09 -2.67
C ARG A 9 -1.30 20.01 -3.63
N ARG A 10 -0.92 20.04 -4.90
CA ARG A 10 -1.37 19.00 -5.85
C ARG A 10 -0.50 17.76 -5.67
N ILE A 11 -1.14 16.59 -5.70
CA ILE A 11 -0.45 15.32 -5.95
C ILE A 11 0.26 15.47 -7.29
N GLU A 12 1.58 15.45 -7.26
CA GLU A 12 2.38 15.64 -8.46
C GLU A 12 2.26 14.41 -9.39
N LEU A 13 2.54 14.59 -10.68
CA LEU A 13 2.41 13.52 -11.68
C LEU A 13 3.25 12.27 -11.34
N TYR A 14 4.35 12.43 -10.60
CA TYR A 14 5.17 11.30 -10.15
C TYR A 14 4.39 10.41 -9.17
N GLU A 15 3.60 10.99 -8.28
CA GLU A 15 2.79 10.27 -7.29
C GLU A 15 1.65 9.50 -7.97
N LEU A 16 1.08 10.05 -9.06
CA LEU A 16 0.01 9.37 -9.80
C LEU A 16 0.45 8.00 -10.34
N SER A 17 1.72 7.87 -10.73
CA SER A 17 2.27 6.59 -11.17
C SER A 17 2.32 5.55 -10.05
N ASP A 18 2.61 5.98 -8.81
CA ASP A 18 2.60 5.11 -7.63
C ASP A 18 1.17 4.65 -7.31
N TYR A 19 0.19 5.57 -7.35
CA TYR A 19 -1.23 5.22 -7.16
C TYR A 19 -1.74 4.25 -8.24
N ALA A 20 -1.35 4.46 -9.50
CA ALA A 20 -1.72 3.57 -10.59
C ALA A 20 -1.06 2.18 -10.47
N ALA A 21 0.15 2.11 -9.92
CA ALA A 21 0.87 0.87 -9.68
C ALA A 21 0.48 0.15 -8.37
N ALA A 22 -0.18 0.83 -7.44
CA ALA A 22 -0.47 0.35 -6.08
C ALA A 22 -1.15 -1.02 -6.05
N ARG A 23 -2.04 -1.33 -7.00
CA ARG A 23 -2.66 -2.66 -7.08
C ARG A 23 -1.65 -3.75 -7.36
N LYS A 24 -0.77 -3.53 -8.34
CA LYS A 24 0.33 -4.46 -8.66
C LYS A 24 1.27 -4.63 -7.48
N TRP A 25 1.61 -3.54 -6.79
CA TRP A 25 2.44 -3.61 -5.58
C TRP A 25 1.77 -4.38 -4.45
N THR A 26 0.46 -4.24 -4.28
CA THR A 26 -0.32 -5.01 -3.30
C THR A 26 -0.22 -6.51 -3.60
N ASP A 27 -0.44 -6.90 -4.85
CA ASP A 27 -0.38 -8.29 -5.27
C ASP A 27 1.03 -8.86 -5.08
N SER A 28 2.08 -8.09 -5.45
CA SER A 28 3.47 -8.48 -5.22
C SER A 28 3.81 -8.65 -3.75
N LEU A 29 3.36 -7.74 -2.87
CA LEU A 29 3.61 -7.82 -1.43
C LEU A 29 2.90 -9.02 -0.79
N ILE A 30 1.73 -9.41 -1.30
CA ILE A 30 1.02 -10.61 -0.84
C ILE A 30 1.81 -11.86 -1.22
N ALA A 31 2.28 -11.95 -2.47
CA ALA A 31 3.08 -13.06 -2.95
C ALA A 31 4.42 -13.18 -2.19
N GLU A 32 5.14 -12.07 -2.04
CA GLU A 32 6.40 -12.02 -1.29
C GLU A 32 6.21 -12.41 0.18
N ARG A 33 5.11 -11.96 0.81
CA ARG A 33 4.77 -12.38 2.18
C ARG A 33 4.58 -13.90 2.25
N GLU A 34 3.91 -14.51 1.29
CA GLU A 34 3.66 -15.96 1.28
C GLU A 34 4.97 -16.74 1.15
N GLU A 35 5.83 -16.36 0.20
CA GLU A 35 7.15 -16.94 0.00
C GLU A 35 8.04 -16.81 1.24
N VAL A 36 8.22 -15.60 1.77
CA VAL A 36 9.08 -15.36 2.95
C VAL A 36 8.58 -16.11 4.18
N ILE A 37 7.28 -16.24 4.36
CA ILE A 37 6.72 -16.95 5.52
C ILE A 37 6.88 -18.46 5.35
N GLU A 38 6.72 -18.98 4.14
CA GLU A 38 6.97 -20.39 3.82
C GLU A 38 8.44 -20.75 4.09
N ASP A 39 9.39 -19.95 3.62
CA ASP A 39 10.83 -20.12 3.88
C ASP A 39 11.14 -20.19 5.39
N LEU A 40 10.55 -19.30 6.20
CA LEU A 40 10.74 -19.30 7.65
C LEU A 40 10.17 -20.54 8.35
N TYR A 41 9.12 -21.15 7.78
CA TYR A 41 8.59 -22.42 8.27
C TYR A 41 9.48 -23.60 7.88
N GLU A 42 10.11 -23.58 6.71
CA GLU A 42 11.10 -24.58 6.31
C GLU A 42 12.37 -24.51 7.18
N ASP A 43 12.82 -23.30 7.49
CA ASP A 43 13.97 -23.02 8.37
C ASP A 43 13.73 -23.30 9.85
N CYS A 44 12.47 -23.52 10.26
CA CYS A 44 12.11 -23.87 11.63
C CYS A 44 12.66 -25.26 12.06
N ALA A 45 13.24 -26.04 11.14
CA ALA A 45 13.47 -27.48 11.31
C ALA A 45 14.91 -28.03 11.34
N PRO A 46 16.03 -27.33 11.06
CA PRO A 46 17.33 -27.98 11.11
C PRO A 46 17.95 -27.89 12.51
N VAL A 47 17.92 -29.00 13.24
CA VAL A 47 18.93 -29.25 14.28
C VAL A 47 20.21 -29.66 13.56
N MET A 48 21.15 -28.73 13.41
CA MET A 48 22.45 -29.05 12.85
C MET A 48 23.29 -29.78 13.89
N THR A 49 23.65 -31.01 13.57
CA THR A 49 24.50 -31.85 14.41
C THR A 49 25.83 -32.05 13.67
N SER A 50 26.94 -31.62 14.26
CA SER A 50 28.28 -31.89 13.73
C SER A 50 29.01 -32.86 14.64
N PHE A 51 29.73 -33.81 14.03
CA PHE A 51 30.59 -34.75 14.74
C PHE A 51 32.04 -34.51 14.32
N ASP A 52 32.87 -34.22 15.31
CA ASP A 52 34.32 -34.24 15.15
C ASP A 52 34.81 -35.67 15.46
N TYR A 53 35.22 -36.39 14.42
CA TYR A 53 35.66 -37.78 14.53
C TYR A 53 37.06 -37.93 15.14
N ASP A 54 37.87 -36.88 15.15
CA ASP A 54 39.23 -36.91 15.70
C ASP A 54 39.21 -36.68 17.23
N THR A 55 38.30 -35.83 17.72
CA THR A 55 38.15 -35.54 19.15
C THR A 55 36.99 -36.26 19.83
N GLY A 56 36.06 -36.83 19.05
CA GLY A 56 34.85 -37.50 19.53
C GLY A 56 33.77 -36.54 20.06
N LEU A 57 33.89 -35.24 19.78
CA LEU A 57 32.95 -34.23 20.24
C LEU A 57 31.77 -34.06 19.28
N CYS A 58 30.58 -33.86 19.86
CA CYS A 58 29.35 -33.56 19.13
C CYS A 58 28.93 -32.12 19.41
N GLY A 59 28.81 -31.31 18.34
CA GLY A 59 28.26 -29.97 18.38
C GLY A 59 26.81 -29.98 17.90
N VAL A 60 25.92 -29.32 18.64
CA VAL A 60 24.52 -29.15 18.22
C VAL A 60 24.22 -27.67 18.14
N ALA A 61 23.86 -27.19 16.95
CA ALA A 61 23.28 -25.87 16.75
C ALA A 61 21.79 -26.03 16.46
N ARG A 62 20.98 -25.30 17.23
CA ARG A 62 19.52 -25.24 17.04
C ARG A 62 19.10 -23.78 17.01
N ILE A 63 18.21 -23.44 16.08
CA ILE A 63 17.45 -22.20 16.17
C ILE A 63 16.30 -22.45 17.15
N SER A 64 16.03 -21.49 18.04
CA SER A 64 14.90 -21.61 18.97
C SER A 64 13.59 -21.50 18.19
N VAL A 65 12.70 -22.49 18.35
CA VAL A 65 11.36 -22.49 17.75
C VAL A 65 10.55 -21.27 18.21
N GLU A 66 10.77 -20.81 19.44
CA GLU A 66 10.09 -19.65 20.02
C GLU A 66 10.52 -18.35 19.34
N ASP A 67 11.82 -18.17 19.10
CA ASP A 67 12.35 -16.98 18.41
C ASP A 67 11.92 -16.94 16.94
N MET A 68 11.86 -18.11 16.28
CA MET A 68 11.35 -18.20 14.92
C MET A 68 9.85 -17.91 14.85
N ALA A 69 9.07 -18.41 15.81
CA ALA A 69 7.65 -18.11 15.90
C ALA A 69 7.39 -16.60 16.09
N LEU A 70 8.18 -15.93 16.95
CA LEU A 70 8.14 -14.48 17.12
C LEU A 70 8.49 -13.76 15.81
N THR A 71 9.56 -14.19 15.13
CA THR A 71 9.98 -13.62 13.83
C THR A 71 8.88 -13.71 12.78
N ILE A 72 8.21 -14.86 12.66
CA ILE A 72 7.09 -15.07 11.74
C ILE A 72 5.92 -14.12 12.07
N ILE A 73 5.59 -13.94 13.34
CA ILE A 73 4.52 -13.02 13.78
C ILE A 73 4.88 -11.58 13.40
N GLU A 74 6.08 -11.11 13.76
CA GLU A 74 6.53 -9.75 13.45
C GLU A 74 6.55 -9.48 11.94
N ARG A 75 7.00 -10.46 11.15
CA ARG A 75 7.03 -10.35 9.69
C ARG A 75 5.63 -10.25 9.09
N LYS A 76 4.68 -11.07 9.58
CA LYS A 76 3.26 -10.98 9.18
C LYS A 76 2.66 -9.62 9.51
N GLU A 77 2.92 -9.07 10.69
CA GLU A 77 2.42 -7.75 11.07
C GLU A 77 3.02 -6.63 10.20
N SER A 78 4.30 -6.72 9.88
CA SER A 78 4.98 -5.77 8.98
C SER A 78 4.35 -5.77 7.58
N TYR A 79 4.21 -6.96 6.95
CA TYR A 79 3.57 -7.06 5.64
C TYR A 79 2.09 -6.62 5.70
N ALA A 80 1.36 -6.94 6.77
CA ALA A 80 -0.02 -6.48 6.92
C ALA A 80 -0.13 -4.95 6.88
N LYS A 81 0.80 -4.22 7.51
CA LYS A 81 0.85 -2.75 7.47
C LYS A 81 1.17 -2.23 6.06
N LEU A 82 2.13 -2.86 5.37
CA LEU A 82 2.51 -2.48 4.00
C LEU A 82 1.38 -2.72 3.00
N ILE A 83 0.80 -3.93 3.01
CA ILE A 83 -0.34 -4.31 2.17
C ILE A 83 -1.51 -3.37 2.42
N ALA A 84 -1.86 -3.09 3.68
CA ALA A 84 -2.94 -2.17 4.01
C ALA A 84 -2.68 -0.73 3.52
N ASN A 85 -1.41 -0.32 3.38
CA ASN A 85 -1.06 0.98 2.83
C ASN A 85 -1.24 1.03 1.31
N GLU A 86 -0.75 0.02 0.60
CA GLU A 86 -0.88 -0.07 -0.86
C GLU A 86 -2.33 -0.33 -1.30
N GLU A 87 -3.06 -1.20 -0.59
CA GLU A 87 -4.51 -1.38 -0.82
C GLU A 87 -5.27 -0.06 -0.68
N ARG A 88 -4.88 0.78 0.27
CA ARG A 88 -5.52 2.07 0.48
C ARG A 88 -5.30 2.99 -0.72
N LYS A 89 -4.07 3.04 -1.24
CA LYS A 89 -3.75 3.80 -2.45
C LYS A 89 -4.51 3.26 -3.65
N ALA A 90 -4.55 1.94 -3.83
CA ALA A 90 -5.27 1.29 -4.91
C ALA A 90 -6.77 1.64 -4.88
N LYS A 91 -7.42 1.53 -3.71
CA LYS A 91 -8.84 1.90 -3.53
C LYS A 91 -9.11 3.37 -3.87
N LEU A 92 -8.24 4.28 -3.44
CA LEU A 92 -8.35 5.71 -3.78
C LEU A 92 -8.22 5.95 -5.28
N PHE A 93 -7.30 5.26 -5.94
CA PHE A 93 -7.13 5.34 -7.38
C PHE A 93 -8.32 4.77 -8.15
N GLU A 94 -8.84 3.62 -7.73
CA GLU A 94 -10.04 3.00 -8.31
C GLU A 94 -11.26 3.93 -8.21
N LEU A 95 -11.49 4.54 -7.03
CA LEU A 95 -12.55 5.55 -6.84
C LEU A 95 -12.33 6.79 -7.73
N ALA A 96 -11.10 7.29 -7.82
CA ALA A 96 -10.78 8.42 -8.68
C ALA A 96 -11.02 8.09 -10.17
N MET A 97 -10.75 6.86 -10.59
CA MET A 97 -10.99 6.38 -11.96
C MET A 97 -12.48 6.33 -12.34
N GLU A 98 -13.38 6.17 -11.36
CA GLU A 98 -14.83 6.22 -11.62
C GLU A 98 -15.30 7.60 -12.08
N SER A 99 -14.60 8.66 -11.67
CA SER A 99 -14.90 10.04 -12.08
C SER A 99 -14.54 10.36 -13.53
N LEU A 100 -13.75 9.49 -14.18
CA LEU A 100 -13.32 9.64 -15.57
C LEU A 100 -14.34 9.06 -16.55
N THR A 101 -14.40 9.66 -17.73
CA THR A 101 -15.12 9.09 -18.88
C THR A 101 -14.43 7.81 -19.38
N GLU A 102 -15.15 6.95 -20.09
CA GLU A 102 -14.63 5.68 -20.61
C GLU A 102 -13.36 5.89 -21.46
N ARG A 103 -13.36 6.89 -22.34
CA ARG A 103 -12.19 7.24 -23.16
C ARG A 103 -10.99 7.72 -22.36
N GLU A 104 -11.22 8.46 -21.29
CA GLU A 104 -10.15 8.92 -20.40
C GLU A 104 -9.53 7.75 -19.63
N ARG A 105 -10.37 6.81 -19.16
CA ARG A 105 -9.88 5.58 -18.50
C ARG A 105 -9.04 4.75 -19.45
N ASP A 106 -9.46 4.60 -20.70
CA ASP A 106 -8.73 3.83 -21.70
C ASP A 106 -7.32 4.41 -21.93
N VAL A 107 -7.21 5.73 -22.03
CA VAL A 107 -5.92 6.43 -22.18
C VAL A 107 -5.02 6.23 -20.96
N ILE A 108 -5.58 6.29 -19.75
CA ILE A 108 -4.86 5.99 -18.50
C ILE A 108 -4.40 4.52 -18.46
N GLN A 109 -5.23 3.58 -18.91
CA GLN A 109 -4.87 2.16 -18.96
C GLN A 109 -3.75 1.87 -19.96
N VAL A 110 -3.74 2.53 -21.11
CA VAL A 110 -2.64 2.44 -22.06
C VAL A 110 -1.36 2.98 -21.44
N GLN A 111 -1.41 4.16 -20.82
CA GLN A 111 -0.23 4.83 -20.28
C GLN A 111 0.38 4.11 -19.05
N TYR A 112 -0.45 3.74 -18.07
CA TYR A 112 0.02 3.28 -16.75
C TYR A 112 -0.07 1.77 -16.55
N HIS A 113 -0.98 1.10 -17.25
CA HIS A 113 -1.14 -0.35 -17.15
C HIS A 113 -0.53 -1.11 -18.32
N GLY A 114 0.06 -0.41 -19.29
CA GLY A 114 0.77 -1.00 -20.42
C GLY A 114 -0.14 -1.72 -21.41
N ARG A 115 -1.43 -1.33 -21.49
CA ARG A 115 -2.33 -1.89 -22.51
C ARG A 115 -1.89 -1.46 -23.91
N PRO A 116 -2.04 -2.33 -24.93
CA PRO A 116 -1.73 -1.97 -26.31
C PRO A 116 -2.61 -0.79 -26.77
N ASN A 117 -1.99 0.20 -27.41
CA ASN A 117 -2.69 1.40 -27.86
C ASN A 117 -3.50 1.14 -29.14
N ASN A 118 -4.69 0.57 -28.98
CA ASN A 118 -5.63 0.26 -30.06
C ASN A 118 -6.80 1.27 -30.14
N LEU A 119 -6.62 2.48 -29.60
CA LEU A 119 -7.71 3.44 -29.44
C LEU A 119 -8.08 4.20 -30.73
N GLY A 120 -7.28 4.06 -31.79
CA GLY A 120 -7.53 4.74 -33.07
C GLY A 120 -7.45 6.27 -32.98
N LEU A 121 -6.81 6.82 -31.94
CA LEU A 121 -6.69 8.25 -31.70
C LEU A 121 -5.44 8.82 -32.38
N SER A 122 -5.51 10.07 -32.81
CA SER A 122 -4.32 10.81 -33.19
C SER A 122 -3.44 11.08 -31.97
N VAL A 123 -2.12 11.16 -32.16
CA VAL A 123 -1.16 11.40 -31.07
C VAL A 123 -1.49 12.69 -30.30
N GLY A 124 -1.87 13.76 -31.00
CA GLY A 124 -2.25 15.02 -30.37
C GLY A 124 -3.48 14.91 -29.48
N TYR A 125 -4.52 14.21 -29.97
CA TYR A 125 -5.76 14.03 -29.21
C TYR A 125 -5.58 13.07 -28.02
N PHE A 126 -4.75 12.02 -28.19
CA PHE A 126 -4.36 11.13 -27.10
C PHE A 126 -3.67 11.89 -25.96
N ASN A 127 -2.66 12.71 -26.28
CA ASN A 127 -1.93 13.49 -25.28
C ASN A 127 -2.82 14.52 -24.57
N GLN A 128 -3.78 15.10 -25.30
CA GLN A 128 -4.74 16.03 -24.70
C GLN A 128 -5.65 15.30 -23.70
N LEU A 129 -6.26 14.18 -24.10
CA LEU A 129 -7.10 13.37 -23.21
C LEU A 129 -6.31 12.83 -22.02
N LEU A 130 -5.06 12.42 -22.23
CA LEU A 130 -4.18 11.95 -21.15
C LEU A 130 -3.99 13.04 -20.11
N ARG A 131 -3.68 14.27 -20.55
CA ARG A 131 -3.47 15.39 -19.65
C ARG A 131 -4.74 15.76 -18.89
N GLU A 132 -5.87 15.82 -19.57
CA GLU A 132 -7.18 16.09 -18.94
C GLU A 132 -7.53 15.01 -17.91
N ALA A 133 -7.28 13.74 -18.21
CA ALA A 133 -7.51 12.62 -17.30
C ALA A 133 -6.57 12.68 -16.08
N GLN A 134 -5.27 12.94 -16.29
CA GLN A 134 -4.29 13.09 -15.21
C GLN A 134 -4.64 14.24 -14.27
N ASP A 135 -5.01 15.40 -14.81
CA ASP A 135 -5.41 16.56 -14.01
C ASP A 135 -6.65 16.25 -13.16
N LYS A 136 -7.65 15.56 -13.73
CA LYS A 136 -8.84 15.12 -12.99
C LYS A 136 -8.50 14.14 -11.88
N LEU A 137 -7.65 13.15 -12.14
CA LEU A 137 -7.23 12.16 -11.14
C LEU A 137 -6.46 12.83 -10.00
N CYS A 138 -5.50 13.70 -10.29
CA CYS A 138 -4.75 14.43 -9.26
C CYS A 138 -5.68 15.26 -8.36
N ILE A 139 -6.68 15.95 -8.94
CA ILE A 139 -7.66 16.72 -8.17
C ILE A 139 -8.54 15.79 -7.31
N SER A 140 -9.01 14.68 -7.87
CA SER A 140 -9.87 13.72 -7.16
C SER A 140 -9.15 13.09 -5.98
N LEU A 141 -7.94 12.58 -6.21
CA LEU A 141 -7.10 11.96 -5.18
C LEU A 141 -6.79 12.95 -4.04
N TYR A 142 -6.49 14.21 -4.38
CA TYR A 142 -6.24 15.25 -3.39
C TYR A 142 -7.46 15.51 -2.51
N ARG A 143 -8.65 15.64 -3.10
CA ARG A 143 -9.89 15.88 -2.34
C ARG A 143 -10.22 14.73 -1.40
N GLU A 144 -10.08 13.50 -1.87
CA GLU A 144 -10.29 12.32 -1.04
C GLU A 144 -9.30 12.28 0.13
N GLN A 145 -8.05 12.67 -0.10
CA GLN A 145 -7.04 12.75 0.96
C GLN A 145 -7.36 13.85 1.98
N GLU A 146 -7.80 15.03 1.55
CA GLU A 146 -8.24 16.13 2.44
C GLU A 146 -9.45 15.73 3.28
N ILE A 147 -10.49 15.16 2.67
CA ILE A 147 -11.70 14.70 3.38
C ILE A 147 -11.30 13.71 4.48
N ARG A 148 -10.41 12.78 4.18
CA ARG A 148 -9.93 11.81 5.17
C ARG A 148 -9.12 12.42 6.30
N GLN A 149 -8.27 13.41 6.02
CA GLN A 149 -7.54 14.11 7.06
C GLN A 149 -8.50 14.79 8.05
N VAL A 150 -9.55 15.43 7.53
CA VAL A 150 -10.60 16.04 8.35
C VAL A 150 -11.32 15.00 9.20
N VAL A 151 -11.76 13.89 8.60
CA VAL A 151 -12.44 12.79 9.33
C VAL A 151 -11.55 12.21 10.44
N ASN A 152 -10.27 11.94 10.15
CA ASN A 152 -9.33 11.41 11.13
C ASN A 152 -9.09 12.41 12.29
N GLU A 153 -9.03 13.71 12.00
CA GLU A 153 -8.92 14.74 13.04
C GLU A 153 -10.17 14.81 13.92
N GLU A 154 -11.36 14.68 13.33
CA GLU A 154 -12.63 14.65 14.06
C GLU A 154 -12.74 13.42 14.96
N GLU A 155 -12.43 12.23 14.45
CA GLU A 155 -12.39 11.00 15.24
C GLU A 155 -11.37 11.08 16.38
N ARG A 156 -10.19 11.67 16.13
CA ARG A 156 -9.16 11.88 17.15
C ARG A 156 -9.64 12.84 18.24
N ARG A 157 -10.33 13.92 17.85
CA ARG A 157 -10.95 14.86 18.80
C ARG A 157 -12.06 14.19 19.60
N GLU A 158 -12.84 13.31 18.99
CA GLU A 158 -13.90 12.58 19.69
C GLU A 158 -13.33 11.56 20.70
N LYS A 159 -12.26 10.83 20.34
CA LYS A 159 -11.54 9.95 21.26
C LYS A 159 -10.98 10.71 22.46
N LEU A 160 -10.29 11.82 22.23
CA LEU A 160 -9.80 12.71 23.30
C LEU A 160 -10.92 13.23 24.20
N ARG A 161 -12.08 13.59 23.63
CA ARG A 161 -13.25 14.01 24.41
C ARG A 161 -13.82 12.88 25.28
N LYS A 162 -13.82 11.64 24.78
CA LYS A 162 -14.24 10.46 25.55
C LYS A 162 -13.27 10.19 26.69
N GLU A 163 -11.96 10.17 26.43
CA GLU A 163 -10.92 9.99 27.45
C GLU A 163 -11.00 11.08 28.54
N ILE A 164 -11.18 12.35 28.17
CA ILE A 164 -11.34 13.46 29.14
C ILE A 164 -12.61 13.28 29.98
N ARG A 165 -13.71 12.79 29.39
CA ARG A 165 -14.97 12.54 30.10
C ARG A 165 -14.82 11.36 31.08
N GLU A 166 -14.18 10.27 30.66
CA GLU A 166 -13.91 9.10 31.51
C GLU A 166 -12.97 9.43 32.67
N PHE A 167 -11.96 10.26 32.43
CA PHE A 167 -11.06 10.78 33.48
C PHE A 167 -11.79 11.71 34.46
N ARG A 168 -12.70 12.57 33.98
CA ARG A 168 -13.52 13.44 34.84
C ARG A 168 -14.57 12.70 35.66
N GLU A 169 -15.04 11.55 35.18
CA GLU A 169 -16.02 10.70 35.87
C GLU A 169 -15.38 9.68 36.82
N GLY A 170 -14.05 9.68 36.96
CA GLY A 170 -13.32 8.83 37.92
C GLY A 170 -13.33 7.35 37.59
N ARG A 171 -13.46 6.98 36.31
CA ARG A 171 -13.52 5.58 35.84
C ARG A 171 -12.19 5.02 35.33
N LEU A 172 -11.10 5.78 35.47
CA LEU A 172 -9.72 5.41 35.14
C LEU A 172 -8.83 5.55 36.38
#